data_AF-A0A0F2RWU0-F1
#
_entry.id   AF-A0A0F2RWU0-F1
#
_cell.length_a   1.000
_cell.length_b   1.000
_cell.length_c   1.000
_cell.angle_alpha   90.00
_cell.angle_beta   90.00
_cell.angle_gamma   90.00
#
_symmetry.space_group_name_H-M   'P 1'
#
loop_
_entity.id
_entity.type
_entity.pdbx_description
1 polymer ?
#
loop_
_entity_poly.entity_id
_entity_poly.type
_entity_poly.pdbx_seq_one_letter_code
_entity_poly.pdbx_strand_id
1 'polypeptide(L)'
;MSGLLEHLKTGVTTTCRCWALTRRDGVVMGFTDHDRLLTFEGVAFRPDTGLSALAVQQTTGLSVDNTEALGALNDAAIREADIEAGRYDGAELRAWLVNWQDVAARRLIFRGTMGELRRAGGAFEAELRGLTDALNVPLGRVYQKACSAILGDRDCSFDLDTPGYVAEPPAEKVEENRVFRFAEMGGFAEDWFRHGVIRVLSGAAAGLIGLIKRDRSEGAGRVIELWHPLGAAVTPGDALRIEAGCDKRMTTCQFKFDNLLNYQGFPDIPGDDWTITDPTKSPRLDGGSRR
;
A
#
# COMPACT_ATOMS: atom_id res chain seq x y z
N MET A 1 33.12 -22.78 -2.25
CA MET A 1 32.73 -22.36 -0.90
C MET A 1 32.60 -20.84 -0.91
N SER A 2 31.62 -20.23 -0.25
CA SER A 2 31.52 -18.76 -0.24
C SER A 2 32.76 -18.17 0.42
N GLY A 3 33.43 -17.17 -0.18
CA GLY A 3 34.63 -16.53 0.39
C GLY A 3 34.44 -16.06 1.84
N LEU A 4 33.22 -15.70 2.22
CA LEU A 4 32.86 -15.39 3.61
C LEU A 4 33.04 -16.57 4.57
N LEU A 5 32.72 -17.80 4.17
CA LEU A 5 32.86 -18.98 5.03
C LEU A 5 34.34 -19.29 5.31
N GLU A 6 35.20 -19.12 4.30
CA GLU A 6 36.65 -19.28 4.46
C GLU A 6 37.21 -18.24 5.42
N HIS A 7 36.80 -16.98 5.26
CA HIS A 7 37.14 -15.90 6.18
C HIS A 7 36.71 -16.18 7.62
N LEU A 8 35.46 -16.60 7.83
CA LEU A 8 34.92 -16.89 9.16
C LEU A 8 35.66 -18.03 9.87
N LYS A 9 36.22 -18.99 9.13
CA LYS A 9 37.00 -20.11 9.71
C LYS A 9 38.37 -19.69 10.25
N THR A 10 38.88 -18.50 9.89
CA THR A 10 40.19 -18.02 10.36
C THR A 10 40.20 -17.63 11.85
N GLY A 11 39.03 -17.39 12.45
CA GLY A 11 38.88 -16.97 13.84
C GLY A 11 39.13 -15.47 14.09
N VAL A 12 39.84 -14.77 13.20
CA VAL A 12 40.01 -13.32 13.23
C VAL A 12 39.16 -12.71 12.13
N THR A 13 37.99 -12.18 12.50
CA THR A 13 36.99 -11.72 11.51
C THR A 13 36.99 -10.20 11.36
N THR A 14 36.65 -9.79 10.15
CA THR A 14 36.48 -8.39 9.72
C THR A 14 35.08 -8.23 9.14
N THR A 15 34.08 -8.75 9.84
CA THR A 15 32.69 -8.73 9.39
C THR A 15 31.92 -7.58 10.02
N CYS A 16 31.06 -6.98 9.24
CA CYS A 16 30.06 -5.98 9.62
C CYS A 16 28.69 -6.42 9.10
N ARG A 17 27.65 -5.75 9.55
CA ARG A 17 26.31 -5.88 9.01
C ARG A 17 26.01 -4.72 8.07
N CYS A 18 25.24 -5.03 7.03
CA CYS A 18 24.73 -4.07 6.08
C CYS A 18 23.23 -4.32 5.89
N TRP A 19 22.45 -3.25 5.75
CA TRP A 19 21.02 -3.31 5.50
C TRP A 19 20.64 -2.39 4.36
N ALA A 20 19.74 -2.84 3.50
CA ALA A 20 19.17 -2.04 2.42
C ALA A 20 17.65 -2.01 2.60
N LEU A 21 17.11 -0.81 2.64
CA LEU A 21 15.68 -0.53 2.73
C LEU A 21 15.22 0.07 1.41
N THR A 22 14.24 -0.55 0.76
CA THR A 22 13.69 -0.12 -0.53
C THR A 22 12.22 0.22 -0.35
N ARG A 23 11.89 1.51 -0.48
CA ARG A 23 10.50 2.00 -0.46
C ARG A 23 9.77 1.65 -1.76
N ARG A 24 8.43 1.65 -1.71
CA ARG A 24 7.59 1.37 -2.89
C ARG A 24 7.74 2.41 -4.01
N ASP A 25 8.17 3.62 -3.67
CA ASP A 25 8.48 4.70 -4.63
C ASP A 25 9.90 4.61 -5.21
N GLY A 26 10.64 3.54 -4.93
CA GLY A 26 11.96 3.27 -5.51
C GLY A 26 13.12 3.91 -4.78
N VAL A 27 12.89 4.69 -3.71
CA VAL A 27 13.97 5.20 -2.87
C VAL A 27 14.66 4.04 -2.15
N VAL A 28 15.98 3.95 -2.30
CA VAL A 28 16.82 2.94 -1.64
C VAL A 28 17.75 3.62 -0.65
N MET A 29 17.75 3.12 0.58
CA MET A 29 18.65 3.55 1.66
C MET A 29 19.51 2.37 2.10
N GLY A 30 20.82 2.61 2.29
CA GLY A 30 21.76 1.62 2.76
C GLY A 30 22.39 2.04 4.09
N PHE A 31 22.44 1.12 5.04
CA PHE A 31 22.98 1.33 6.39
C PHE A 31 24.02 0.28 6.72
N THR A 32 25.04 0.62 7.51
CA THR A 32 26.02 -0.35 8.02
C THR A 32 26.44 -0.03 9.45
N ASP A 33 26.76 -1.06 10.24
CA ASP A 33 27.39 -0.92 11.57
C ASP A 33 28.92 -0.77 11.50
N HIS A 34 29.49 -0.76 10.29
CA HIS A 34 30.86 -0.35 10.04
C HIS A 34 31.00 1.17 10.14
N ASP A 35 32.20 1.67 10.40
CA ASP A 35 32.50 3.10 10.54
C ASP A 35 32.81 3.80 9.21
N ARG A 36 32.81 3.05 8.09
CA ARG A 36 33.06 3.58 6.74
C ARG A 36 31.97 3.19 5.76
N LEU A 37 31.82 4.03 4.73
CA LEU A 37 30.95 3.77 3.59
C LEU A 37 31.35 2.47 2.89
N LEU A 38 30.39 1.57 2.72
CA LEU A 38 30.54 0.38 1.88
C LEU A 38 29.63 0.49 0.65
N THR A 39 29.97 -0.19 -0.44
CA THR A 39 29.16 -0.15 -1.67
C THR A 39 29.12 -1.51 -2.33
N PHE A 40 27.92 -2.02 -2.56
CA PHE A 40 27.67 -3.23 -3.34
C PHE A 40 26.21 -3.24 -3.81
N GLU A 41 25.90 -4.02 -4.86
CA GLU A 41 24.54 -4.11 -5.43
C GLU A 41 23.93 -2.75 -5.84
N GLY A 42 24.77 -1.79 -6.22
CA GLY A 42 24.34 -0.42 -6.56
C GLY A 42 23.85 0.41 -5.38
N VAL A 43 24.01 -0.09 -4.14
CA VAL A 43 23.61 0.59 -2.90
C VAL A 43 24.84 1.09 -2.16
N ALA A 44 24.79 2.34 -1.70
CA ALA A 44 25.77 2.93 -0.80
C ALA A 44 25.31 2.73 0.65
N PHE A 45 26.04 1.93 1.41
CA PHE A 45 25.76 1.62 2.82
C PHE A 45 26.52 2.58 3.72
N ARG A 46 25.81 3.56 4.26
CA ARG A 46 26.41 4.65 5.04
C ARG A 46 26.60 4.23 6.50
N PRO A 47 27.73 4.62 7.10
CA PRO A 47 27.97 4.45 8.53
C PRO A 47 27.08 5.46 9.25
N ASP A 48 25.96 5.00 9.80
CA ASP A 48 25.01 5.88 10.48
C ASP A 48 24.16 5.07 11.47
N THR A 49 23.56 5.74 12.46
CA THR A 49 22.88 5.12 13.61
C THR A 49 21.56 4.39 13.26
N GLY A 50 21.26 4.24 11.98
CA GLY A 50 19.94 3.90 11.48
C GLY A 50 19.45 2.49 11.75
N LEU A 51 20.28 1.53 12.18
CA LEU A 51 19.78 0.17 12.42
C LEU A 51 20.66 -0.64 13.40
N SER A 52 20.37 -0.54 14.70
CA SER A 52 20.86 -1.54 15.66
C SER A 52 19.86 -2.70 15.72
N ALA A 53 20.07 -3.74 14.93
CA ALA A 53 19.23 -4.93 15.00
C ALA A 53 19.45 -5.67 16.33
N LEU A 54 18.48 -5.61 17.25
CA LEU A 54 18.42 -6.51 18.40
C LEU A 54 17.93 -7.86 17.90
N ALA A 55 18.87 -8.81 17.75
CA ALA A 55 18.68 -10.24 17.47
C ALA A 55 17.69 -10.61 16.34
N VAL A 56 18.22 -11.00 15.17
CA VAL A 56 17.43 -11.75 14.18
C VAL A 56 17.29 -13.20 14.68
N GLN A 57 16.09 -13.60 15.10
CA GLN A 57 15.77 -14.99 15.40
C GLN A 57 15.28 -15.71 14.14
N GLN A 58 15.79 -16.92 13.89
CA GLN A 58 15.34 -17.81 12.82
C GLN A 58 14.75 -19.07 13.43
N THR A 59 13.48 -19.34 13.13
CA THR A 59 12.78 -20.55 13.59
C THR A 59 12.34 -21.38 12.38
N THR A 60 12.38 -22.70 12.50
CA THR A 60 11.84 -23.62 11.50
C THR A 60 10.31 -23.69 11.63
N GLY A 61 9.56 -23.04 10.75
CA GLY A 61 8.10 -23.08 10.71
C GLY A 61 7.50 -22.01 9.79
N LEU A 62 6.20 -22.12 9.50
CA LEU A 62 5.43 -21.12 8.75
C LEU A 62 4.78 -20.05 9.64
N SER A 63 4.96 -20.12 10.97
CA SER A 63 4.36 -19.16 11.89
C SER A 63 5.00 -17.77 11.71
N VAL A 64 4.15 -16.76 11.62
CA VAL A 64 4.52 -15.34 11.47
C VAL A 64 5.12 -14.77 12.75
N ASP A 65 4.82 -15.38 13.91
CA ASP A 65 5.23 -14.92 15.24
C ASP A 65 6.74 -15.00 15.53
N ASN A 66 7.58 -15.32 14.56
CA ASN A 66 8.96 -15.77 14.82
C ASN A 66 10.06 -14.90 14.21
N THR A 67 9.80 -13.62 13.90
CA THR A 67 10.89 -12.67 13.61
C THR A 67 10.52 -11.26 14.03
N GLU A 68 10.41 -10.99 15.33
CA GLU A 68 10.49 -9.60 15.82
C GLU A 68 11.97 -9.21 15.90
N ALA A 69 12.54 -8.76 14.78
CA ALA A 69 13.77 -8.00 14.86
C ALA A 69 13.38 -6.56 15.24
N LEU A 70 13.34 -6.27 16.53
CA LEU A 70 13.21 -4.91 17.05
C LEU A 70 14.47 -4.13 16.65
N GLY A 71 14.33 -3.30 15.63
CA GLY A 71 15.37 -2.37 15.21
C GLY A 71 14.96 -0.94 15.61
N ALA A 72 15.80 -0.27 16.39
CA ALA A 72 15.71 1.17 16.53
C ALA A 72 16.26 1.81 15.24
N LEU A 73 15.36 2.44 14.48
CA LEU A 73 15.65 3.28 13.35
C LEU A 73 15.85 4.71 13.85
N ASN A 74 17.10 5.16 13.91
CA ASN A 74 17.44 6.55 14.15
C ASN A 74 18.41 7.00 13.06
N ASP A 75 17.86 7.50 11.96
CA ASP A 75 18.66 7.99 10.85
C ASP A 75 18.06 9.30 10.32
N ALA A 76 18.92 10.29 10.04
CA ALA A 76 18.49 11.53 9.39
C ALA A 76 17.91 11.30 7.98
N ALA A 77 18.22 10.16 7.35
CA ALA A 77 17.67 9.73 6.07
C ALA A 77 16.25 9.15 6.20
N ILE A 78 15.86 8.62 7.37
CA ILE A 78 14.49 8.20 7.65
C ILE A 78 13.75 9.37 8.30
N ARG A 79 13.16 10.22 7.45
CA ARG A 79 12.48 11.43 7.91
C ARG A 79 11.14 11.10 8.54
N GLU A 80 10.84 11.72 9.68
CA GLU A 80 9.55 11.59 10.38
C GLU A 80 8.36 11.89 9.44
N ALA A 81 8.46 12.94 8.62
CA ALA A 81 7.45 13.29 7.64
C ALA A 81 7.17 12.16 6.61
N ASP A 82 8.17 11.34 6.28
CA ASP A 82 8.00 10.22 5.36
C ASP A 82 7.36 8.99 6.05
N ILE A 83 7.63 8.81 7.35
CA ILE A 83 6.98 7.79 8.20
C ILE A 83 5.50 8.13 8.36
N GLU A 84 5.17 9.37 8.74
CA GLU A 84 3.79 9.84 8.88
C GLU A 84 3.02 9.78 7.55
N ALA A 85 3.72 9.94 6.43
CA ALA A 85 3.15 9.76 5.10
C ALA A 85 2.91 8.29 4.70
N GLY A 86 3.28 7.32 5.53
CA GLY A 86 3.14 5.88 5.25
C GLY A 86 4.07 5.37 4.14
N ARG A 87 5.13 6.11 3.78
CA ARG A 87 6.01 5.77 2.64
C ARG A 87 6.85 4.52 2.89
N TYR A 88 6.96 4.13 4.15
CA TYR A 88 7.71 2.98 4.64
C TYR A 88 6.86 1.71 4.78
N ASP A 89 5.54 1.80 4.59
CA ASP A 89 4.62 0.68 4.75
C ASP A 89 4.92 -0.43 3.74
N GLY A 90 5.31 -1.60 4.24
CA GLY A 90 5.69 -2.75 3.40
C GLY A 90 6.94 -2.49 2.55
N ALA A 91 7.82 -1.56 2.95
CA ALA A 91 9.12 -1.37 2.31
C ALA A 91 9.98 -2.64 2.45
N GLU A 92 10.69 -3.02 1.41
CA GLU A 92 11.55 -4.21 1.43
C GLU A 92 12.81 -3.95 2.26
N LEU A 93 13.10 -4.84 3.20
CA LEU A 93 14.36 -4.87 3.93
C LEU A 93 15.19 -6.08 3.53
N ARG A 94 16.45 -5.86 3.20
CA ARG A 94 17.47 -6.89 3.01
C ARG A 94 18.62 -6.66 3.99
N ALA A 95 19.10 -7.71 4.63
CA ALA A 95 20.21 -7.64 5.58
C ALA A 95 21.30 -8.65 5.22
N TRP A 96 22.55 -8.23 5.33
CA TRP A 96 23.73 -9.04 5.03
C TRP A 96 24.72 -9.06 6.20
N LEU A 97 25.46 -10.16 6.29
CA LEU A 97 26.77 -10.20 6.93
C LEU A 97 27.82 -10.02 5.82
N VAL A 98 28.70 -9.03 5.99
CA VAL A 98 29.64 -8.57 4.95
C VAL A 98 31.05 -8.51 5.54
N ASN A 99 32.05 -9.04 4.85
CA ASN A 99 33.43 -8.71 5.16
C ASN A 99 33.73 -7.28 4.68
N TRP A 100 34.02 -6.34 5.59
CA TRP A 100 34.28 -4.94 5.20
C TRP A 100 35.60 -4.76 4.44
N GLN A 101 36.52 -5.73 4.49
CA GLN A 101 37.74 -5.73 3.66
C GLN A 101 37.49 -6.20 2.23
N ASP A 102 36.48 -7.06 2.03
CA ASP A 102 36.08 -7.59 0.74
C ASP A 102 34.55 -7.77 0.70
N VAL A 103 33.86 -6.78 0.15
CA VAL A 103 32.39 -6.77 0.07
C VAL A 103 31.82 -7.87 -0.85
N ALA A 104 32.65 -8.54 -1.66
CA ALA A 104 32.23 -9.72 -2.40
C ALA A 104 32.04 -10.94 -1.47
N ALA A 105 32.80 -11.01 -0.38
CA ALA A 105 32.62 -11.98 0.69
C ALA A 105 31.47 -11.54 1.62
N ARG A 106 30.23 -11.74 1.15
CA ARG A 106 29.00 -11.45 1.90
C ARG A 106 27.97 -12.57 1.82
N ARG A 107 27.02 -12.56 2.74
CA ARG A 107 25.86 -13.46 2.74
C ARG A 107 24.61 -12.70 3.18
N LEU A 108 23.53 -12.86 2.41
CA LEU A 108 22.20 -12.40 2.81
C LEU A 108 21.72 -13.26 3.99
N ILE A 109 21.39 -12.61 5.10
CA ILE A 109 20.91 -13.27 6.33
C ILE A 109 19.41 -13.10 6.53
N PHE A 110 18.82 -12.04 5.99
CA PHE A 110 17.39 -11.76 6.08
C PHE A 110 16.89 -11.02 4.84
N ARG A 111 15.67 -11.33 4.42
CA ARG A 111 14.88 -10.55 3.48
C ARG A 111 13.43 -10.57 3.96
N GLY A 112 12.79 -9.42 3.93
CA GLY A 112 11.43 -9.26 4.43
C GLY A 112 10.89 -7.87 4.14
N THR A 113 9.85 -7.49 4.85
CA THR A 113 9.21 -6.19 4.73
C THR A 113 9.10 -5.51 6.09
N MET A 114 9.09 -4.19 6.10
CA MET A 114 8.74 -3.45 7.31
C MET A 114 7.23 -3.54 7.57
N GLY A 115 6.89 -3.92 8.80
CA GLY A 115 5.54 -3.98 9.34
C GLY A 115 5.19 -2.71 10.11
N GLU A 116 4.66 -2.85 11.32
CA GLU A 116 4.29 -1.72 12.16
C GLU A 116 5.52 -0.90 12.57
N LEU A 117 5.40 0.44 12.50
CA LEU A 117 6.37 1.38 13.07
C LEU A 117 5.80 2.00 14.34
N ARG A 118 6.53 1.90 15.44
CA ARG A 118 6.17 2.48 16.74
C ARG A 118 7.18 3.55 17.14
N ARG A 119 6.73 4.55 17.87
CA ARG A 119 7.59 5.60 18.42
C ARG A 119 7.97 5.26 19.86
N ALA A 120 9.27 5.20 20.15
CA ALA A 120 9.78 4.93 21.49
C ALA A 120 11.03 5.77 21.77
N GLY A 121 11.02 6.60 22.82
CA GLY A 121 12.22 7.28 23.32
C GLY A 121 12.92 8.24 22.35
N GLY A 122 12.21 8.82 21.37
CA GLY A 122 12.82 9.68 20.35
C GLY A 122 13.45 8.91 19.18
N ALA A 123 13.28 7.59 19.13
CA ALA A 123 13.59 6.73 18.00
C ALA A 123 12.31 6.03 17.49
N PHE A 124 12.42 5.40 16.33
CA PHE A 124 11.37 4.54 15.78
C PHE A 124 11.77 3.08 15.95
N GLU A 125 10.84 2.24 16.36
CA GLU A 125 10.97 0.80 16.34
C GLU A 125 10.15 0.26 15.18
N ALA A 126 10.78 -0.49 14.28
CA ALA A 126 10.08 -1.13 13.17
C ALA A 126 9.98 -2.64 13.41
N GLU A 127 8.79 -3.18 13.22
CA GLU A 127 8.55 -4.60 13.09
C GLU A 127 9.09 -5.08 11.74
N LEU A 128 9.84 -6.18 11.72
CA LEU A 128 10.41 -6.75 10.50
C LEU A 128 9.76 -8.08 10.16
N ARG A 129 8.88 -8.10 9.17
CA ARG A 129 8.13 -9.29 8.78
C ARG A 129 8.93 -10.12 7.80
N GLY A 130 9.09 -11.41 8.10
CA GLY A 130 9.75 -12.37 7.22
C GLY A 130 8.95 -12.68 5.96
N LEU A 131 9.56 -13.40 5.01
CA LEU A 131 8.92 -13.76 3.74
C LEU A 131 7.62 -14.56 3.87
N THR A 132 7.43 -15.29 4.98
CA THR A 132 6.26 -16.12 5.24
C THR A 132 5.02 -15.33 5.65
N ASP A 133 5.15 -14.06 6.04
CA ASP A 133 4.03 -13.19 6.41
C ASP A 133 2.99 -13.08 5.28
N ALA A 134 3.47 -13.01 4.03
CA ALA A 134 2.61 -12.98 2.86
C ALA A 134 1.73 -14.24 2.68
N LEU A 135 2.09 -15.37 3.31
CA LEU A 135 1.31 -16.61 3.28
C LEU A 135 0.22 -16.66 4.35
N ASN A 136 0.30 -15.79 5.37
CA ASN A 136 -0.63 -15.76 6.50
C ASN A 136 -1.77 -14.76 6.28
N VAL A 137 -2.23 -14.63 5.04
CA VAL A 137 -3.36 -13.77 4.67
C VAL A 137 -4.49 -14.68 4.22
N PRO A 138 -5.73 -14.52 4.73
CA PRO A 138 -6.86 -15.27 4.22
C PRO A 138 -7.10 -14.89 2.76
N LEU A 139 -6.85 -15.84 1.86
CA LEU A 139 -7.08 -15.69 0.42
C LEU A 139 -8.35 -16.44 0.03
N GLY A 140 -9.28 -15.74 -0.62
CA GLY A 140 -10.51 -16.35 -1.12
C GLY A 140 -11.54 -15.31 -1.52
N ARG A 141 -12.52 -15.75 -2.30
CA ARG A 141 -13.72 -14.95 -2.59
C ARG A 141 -14.85 -15.42 -1.71
N VAL A 142 -15.61 -14.47 -1.21
CA VAL A 142 -16.91 -14.73 -0.59
C VAL A 142 -18.02 -14.48 -1.61
N TYR A 143 -19.05 -15.30 -1.59
CA TYR A 143 -20.25 -15.03 -2.38
C TYR A 143 -21.02 -13.88 -1.74
N GLN A 144 -21.00 -12.72 -2.39
CA GLN A 144 -21.67 -11.51 -1.94
C GLN A 144 -22.35 -10.80 -3.11
N LYS A 145 -23.37 -10.00 -2.81
CA LYS A 145 -24.12 -9.26 -3.84
C LYS A 145 -23.26 -8.22 -4.56
N ALA A 146 -22.41 -7.51 -3.81
CA ALA A 146 -21.53 -6.48 -4.34
C ALA A 146 -20.37 -7.06 -5.17
N CYS A 147 -19.88 -6.30 -6.15
CA CYS A 147 -18.69 -6.65 -6.90
C CYS A 147 -17.47 -6.77 -5.98
N SER A 148 -16.68 -7.82 -6.16
CA SER A 148 -15.43 -8.02 -5.44
C SER A 148 -14.19 -7.45 -6.15
N ALA A 149 -14.30 -7.11 -7.43
CA ALA A 149 -13.18 -6.55 -8.20
C ALA A 149 -12.86 -5.10 -7.79
N ILE A 150 -11.60 -4.72 -7.90
CA ILE A 150 -11.14 -3.32 -7.85
C ILE A 150 -11.38 -2.70 -9.23
N LEU A 151 -11.82 -1.44 -9.29
CA LEU A 151 -12.10 -0.80 -10.58
C LEU A 151 -10.79 -0.71 -11.39
N GLY A 152 -10.82 -1.22 -12.63
CA GLY A 152 -9.65 -1.25 -13.52
C GLY A 152 -8.60 -2.32 -13.21
N ASP A 153 -8.83 -3.20 -12.23
CA ASP A 153 -7.98 -4.38 -12.06
C ASP A 153 -8.21 -5.43 -13.16
N ARG A 154 -7.49 -6.55 -13.10
CA ARG A 154 -7.63 -7.63 -14.09
C ARG A 154 -9.04 -8.20 -14.18
N ASP A 155 -9.75 -8.26 -13.05
CA ASP A 155 -11.04 -8.95 -12.96
C ASP A 155 -12.20 -8.03 -13.39
N CYS A 156 -12.03 -6.72 -13.22
CA CYS A 156 -12.91 -5.68 -13.72
C CYS A 156 -12.60 -5.32 -15.18
N SER A 157 -11.33 -5.15 -15.53
CA SER A 157 -10.81 -4.80 -16.86
C SER A 157 -11.31 -3.49 -17.48
N PHE A 158 -11.98 -2.62 -16.71
CA PHE A 158 -12.38 -1.31 -17.20
C PHE A 158 -11.17 -0.40 -17.41
N ASP A 159 -11.08 0.24 -18.58
CA ASP A 159 -10.00 1.19 -18.87
C ASP A 159 -10.26 2.54 -18.19
N LEU A 160 -9.50 2.84 -17.13
CA LEU A 160 -9.59 4.08 -16.38
C LEU A 160 -9.08 5.32 -17.15
N ASP A 161 -8.36 5.13 -18.25
CA ASP A 161 -7.96 6.22 -19.15
C ASP A 161 -9.08 6.62 -20.13
N THR A 162 -10.23 5.93 -20.10
CA THR A 162 -11.40 6.29 -20.90
C THR A 162 -11.82 7.74 -20.58
N PRO A 163 -11.94 8.63 -21.60
CA PRO A 163 -12.38 10.00 -21.39
C PRO A 163 -13.72 10.08 -20.64
N GLY A 164 -13.79 10.97 -19.65
CA GLY A 164 -14.98 11.13 -18.80
C GLY A 164 -14.98 10.28 -17.52
N TYR A 165 -14.00 9.40 -17.33
CA TYR A 165 -13.83 8.62 -16.08
C TYR A 165 -12.63 9.07 -15.24
N VAL A 166 -11.89 10.05 -15.73
CA VAL A 166 -10.76 10.64 -15.05
C VAL A 166 -10.79 12.16 -15.22
N ALA A 167 -10.32 12.86 -14.21
CA ALA A 167 -10.00 14.29 -14.29
C ALA A 167 -8.60 14.53 -13.73
N GLU A 168 -7.82 15.40 -14.37
CA GLU A 168 -6.45 15.73 -13.95
C GLU A 168 -6.28 17.23 -13.64
N PRO A 169 -7.05 17.79 -12.69
CA PRO A 169 -6.87 19.19 -12.30
C PRO A 169 -5.63 19.36 -11.41
N PRO A 170 -5.02 20.56 -11.39
CA PRO A 170 -4.14 20.91 -10.29
C PRO A 170 -4.95 21.06 -8.99
N ALA A 171 -4.32 20.83 -7.84
CA ALA A 171 -4.89 21.17 -6.55
C ALA A 171 -5.11 22.68 -6.47
N GLU A 172 -6.28 23.14 -6.02
CA GLU A 172 -6.57 24.57 -5.89
C GLU A 172 -6.62 25.00 -4.42
N LYS A 173 -7.66 24.57 -3.70
CA LYS A 173 -7.77 24.79 -2.24
C LYS A 173 -7.88 23.47 -1.52
N VAL A 174 -6.92 23.23 -0.62
CA VAL A 174 -6.83 22.01 0.19
C VAL A 174 -6.99 22.39 1.66
N GLU A 175 -7.95 21.76 2.34
CA GLU A 175 -8.19 21.91 3.78
C GLU A 175 -7.83 20.58 4.47
N GLU A 176 -6.91 20.63 5.44
CA GLU A 176 -6.49 19.48 6.28
C GLU A 176 -6.04 18.24 5.48
N ASN A 177 -5.47 18.41 4.28
CA ASN A 177 -5.11 17.31 3.36
C ASN A 177 -6.26 16.33 3.07
N ARG A 178 -7.51 16.77 3.26
CA ARG A 178 -8.70 15.91 3.24
C ARG A 178 -9.81 16.47 2.35
N VAL A 179 -10.01 17.78 2.33
CA VAL A 179 -11.04 18.43 1.54
C VAL A 179 -10.38 19.22 0.42
N PHE A 180 -10.72 18.88 -0.81
CA PHE A 180 -10.24 19.52 -2.04
C PHE A 180 -11.40 20.29 -2.65
N ARG A 181 -11.20 21.59 -2.88
CA ARG A 181 -12.17 22.46 -3.54
C ARG A 181 -11.60 22.94 -4.86
N PHE A 182 -12.40 22.80 -5.90
CA PHE A 182 -12.11 23.24 -7.26
C PHE A 182 -13.14 24.29 -7.66
N ALA A 183 -12.69 25.40 -8.25
CA ALA A 183 -13.54 26.49 -8.68
C ALA A 183 -14.40 26.10 -9.89
N GLU A 184 -13.85 25.27 -10.79
CA GLU A 184 -14.56 24.75 -11.96
C GLU A 184 -14.09 23.33 -12.27
N MET A 185 -15.03 22.37 -12.26
CA MET A 185 -14.77 20.96 -12.59
C MET A 185 -15.98 20.39 -13.33
N GLY A 186 -16.30 21.03 -14.45
CA GLY A 186 -17.46 20.70 -15.29
C GLY A 186 -17.34 19.35 -16.00
N GLY A 187 -18.45 18.88 -16.57
CA GLY A 187 -18.50 17.64 -17.37
C GLY A 187 -18.76 16.36 -16.57
N PHE A 188 -18.88 16.44 -15.25
CA PHE A 188 -19.17 15.29 -14.37
C PHE A 188 -20.50 15.49 -13.63
N ALA A 189 -21.28 14.42 -13.50
CA ALA A 189 -22.48 14.43 -12.67
C ALA A 189 -22.13 14.59 -11.17
N GLU A 190 -23.13 14.85 -10.34
CA GLU A 190 -22.98 14.77 -8.88
C GLU A 190 -22.58 13.35 -8.45
N ASP A 191 -21.80 13.22 -7.38
CA ASP A 191 -21.30 11.93 -6.85
C ASP A 191 -20.48 11.08 -7.87
N TRP A 192 -20.06 11.66 -9.00
CA TRP A 192 -19.31 10.93 -10.04
C TRP A 192 -17.99 10.33 -9.55
N PHE A 193 -17.29 11.00 -8.64
CA PHE A 193 -16.03 10.52 -8.06
C PHE A 193 -16.21 9.83 -6.71
N ARG A 194 -17.44 9.73 -6.17
CA ARG A 194 -17.69 9.10 -4.88
C ARG A 194 -17.35 7.60 -4.91
N HIS A 195 -16.55 7.13 -3.94
CA HIS A 195 -15.91 5.80 -3.94
C HIS A 195 -14.81 5.62 -4.99
N GLY A 196 -14.37 6.71 -5.63
CA GLY A 196 -13.18 6.77 -6.47
C GLY A 196 -11.93 7.10 -5.64
N VAL A 197 -10.88 7.51 -6.33
CA VAL A 197 -9.60 7.86 -5.69
C VAL A 197 -9.05 9.17 -6.23
N ILE A 198 -8.35 9.91 -5.38
CA ILE A 198 -7.40 10.95 -5.78
C ILE A 198 -6.00 10.35 -5.69
N ARG A 199 -5.25 10.40 -6.79
CA ARG A 199 -3.80 10.21 -6.83
C ARG A 199 -3.12 11.56 -6.91
N VAL A 200 -2.11 11.76 -6.08
CA VAL A 200 -1.24 12.93 -6.19
C VAL A 200 -0.05 12.58 -7.08
N LEU A 201 0.17 13.35 -8.13
CA LEU A 201 1.21 13.10 -9.15
C LEU A 201 2.48 13.92 -8.95
N SER A 202 2.41 15.04 -8.21
CA SER A 202 3.55 15.92 -7.94
C SER A 202 3.59 16.42 -6.49
N GLY A 203 4.66 17.14 -6.14
CA GLY A 203 4.81 17.74 -4.82
C GLY A 203 5.19 16.73 -3.73
N ALA A 204 5.11 17.16 -2.47
CA ALA A 204 5.52 16.36 -1.32
C ALA A 204 4.66 15.10 -1.13
N ALA A 205 3.40 15.15 -1.55
CA ALA A 205 2.44 14.04 -1.49
C ALA A 205 2.46 13.15 -2.74
N ALA A 206 3.38 13.36 -3.70
CA ALA A 206 3.48 12.53 -4.90
C ALA A 206 3.50 11.02 -4.58
N GLY A 207 2.65 10.27 -5.26
CA GLY A 207 2.44 8.83 -5.09
C GLY A 207 1.39 8.46 -4.05
N LEU A 208 0.91 9.40 -3.22
CA LEU A 208 -0.14 9.11 -2.24
C LEU A 208 -1.52 8.98 -2.92
N ILE A 209 -2.35 8.12 -2.33
CA ILE A 209 -3.70 7.79 -2.80
C ILE A 209 -4.71 8.08 -1.69
N GLY A 210 -5.75 8.84 -2.00
CA GLY A 210 -6.86 9.13 -1.10
C GLY A 210 -8.16 8.53 -1.60
N LEU A 211 -8.89 7.80 -0.74
CA LEU A 211 -10.23 7.28 -1.06
C LEU A 211 -11.27 8.39 -0.92
N ILE A 212 -12.09 8.58 -1.95
CA ILE A 212 -13.10 9.63 -1.97
C ILE A 212 -14.35 9.18 -1.22
N LYS A 213 -14.70 9.93 -0.17
CA LYS A 213 -15.89 9.72 0.65
C LYS A 213 -17.10 10.46 0.11
N ARG A 214 -16.92 11.71 -0.33
CA ARG A 214 -17.99 12.56 -0.86
C ARG A 214 -17.48 13.34 -2.06
N ASP A 215 -18.36 13.53 -3.03
CA ASP A 215 -18.16 14.37 -4.20
C ASP A 215 -19.43 15.20 -4.43
N ARG A 216 -19.37 16.49 -4.11
CA ARG A 216 -20.52 17.40 -4.16
C ARG A 216 -20.24 18.59 -5.06
N SER A 217 -21.27 19.07 -5.74
CA SER A 217 -21.20 20.31 -6.50
C SER A 217 -21.49 21.51 -5.58
N GLU A 218 -20.75 22.60 -5.76
CA GLU A 218 -20.93 23.87 -5.03
C GLU A 218 -20.94 25.01 -6.06
N GLY A 219 -22.12 25.29 -6.64
CA GLY A 219 -22.25 26.20 -7.79
C GLY A 219 -21.59 25.62 -9.04
N ALA A 220 -20.66 26.36 -9.65
CA ALA A 220 -19.80 25.87 -10.73
C ALA A 220 -18.61 25.02 -10.21
N GLY A 221 -18.34 25.09 -8.91
CA GLY A 221 -17.24 24.39 -8.27
C GLY A 221 -17.62 22.98 -7.81
N ARG A 222 -16.59 22.25 -7.36
CA ARG A 222 -16.72 20.89 -6.84
C ARG A 222 -15.92 20.74 -5.56
N VAL A 223 -16.48 20.02 -4.60
CA VAL A 223 -15.81 19.72 -3.34
C VAL A 223 -15.72 18.21 -3.15
N ILE A 224 -14.48 17.73 -3.07
CA ILE A 224 -14.17 16.32 -2.87
C ILE A 224 -13.59 16.14 -1.46
N GLU A 225 -14.19 15.25 -0.69
CA GLU A 225 -13.76 14.93 0.67
C GLU A 225 -13.25 13.48 0.73
N LEU A 226 -12.05 13.30 1.27
CA LEU A 226 -11.45 11.98 1.48
C LEU A 226 -11.94 11.32 2.79
N TRP A 227 -11.86 10.00 2.83
CA TRP A 227 -12.13 9.21 4.05
C TRP A 227 -11.14 9.51 5.16
N HIS A 228 -9.86 9.59 4.81
CA HIS A 228 -8.76 9.94 5.71
C HIS A 228 -7.93 11.05 5.04
N PRO A 229 -7.33 11.96 5.82
CA PRO A 229 -6.39 12.94 5.28
C PRO A 229 -5.19 12.23 4.65
N LEU A 230 -4.58 12.83 3.62
CA LEU A 230 -3.31 12.35 3.09
C LEU A 230 -2.19 12.63 4.11
N GLY A 231 -1.27 11.68 4.25
CA GLY A 231 -0.17 11.75 5.22
C GLY A 231 0.96 12.72 4.85
N ALA A 232 0.85 13.43 3.72
CA ALA A 232 1.74 14.54 3.37
C ALA A 232 0.93 15.72 2.83
N ALA A 233 1.49 16.93 2.97
CA ALA A 233 0.84 18.15 2.50
C ALA A 233 0.66 18.15 0.98
N VAL A 234 -0.55 18.49 0.53
CA VAL A 234 -0.83 18.83 -0.87
C VAL A 234 -0.94 20.35 -0.98
N THR A 235 -0.14 20.94 -1.85
CA THR A 235 -0.09 22.38 -2.06
C THR A 235 -0.86 22.79 -3.30
N PRO A 236 -1.44 24.01 -3.33
CA PRO A 236 -2.04 24.54 -4.56
C PRO A 236 -1.05 24.48 -5.74
N GLY A 237 -1.50 23.97 -6.87
CA GLY A 237 -0.69 23.73 -8.07
C GLY A 237 -0.20 22.29 -8.24
N ASP A 238 -0.26 21.45 -7.19
CA ASP A 238 0.15 20.04 -7.32
C ASP A 238 -0.78 19.28 -8.29
N ALA A 239 -0.19 18.52 -9.21
CA ALA A 239 -0.92 17.74 -10.19
C ALA A 239 -1.67 16.58 -9.51
N LEU A 240 -2.98 16.47 -9.76
CA LEU A 240 -3.83 15.40 -9.25
C LEU A 240 -4.36 14.57 -10.41
N ARG A 241 -4.71 13.32 -10.10
CA ARG A 241 -5.55 12.46 -10.95
C ARG A 241 -6.70 11.94 -10.13
N ILE A 242 -7.92 12.26 -10.54
CA ILE A 242 -9.16 11.91 -9.85
C ILE A 242 -9.90 10.89 -10.70
N GLU A 243 -10.02 9.68 -10.19
CA GLU A 243 -10.61 8.54 -10.90
C GLU A 243 -12.08 8.36 -10.49
N ALA A 244 -12.95 8.02 -11.43
CA ALA A 244 -14.37 7.83 -11.22
C ALA A 244 -14.66 6.74 -10.17
N GLY A 245 -15.71 6.95 -9.40
CA GLY A 245 -16.05 6.05 -8.31
C GLY A 245 -16.91 4.85 -8.70
N CYS A 246 -16.67 3.72 -8.05
CA CYS A 246 -17.44 2.48 -8.21
C CYS A 246 -17.97 2.03 -6.85
N ASP A 247 -19.28 2.09 -6.66
CA ASP A 247 -19.98 1.65 -5.44
C ASP A 247 -20.16 0.12 -5.36
N LYS A 248 -19.55 -0.62 -6.29
CA LYS A 248 -19.60 -2.08 -6.42
C LYS A 248 -21.00 -2.64 -6.68
N ARG A 249 -21.98 -1.81 -7.07
CA ARG A 249 -23.32 -2.29 -7.44
C ARG A 249 -23.39 -2.65 -8.91
N MET A 250 -24.19 -3.66 -9.21
CA MET A 250 -24.45 -4.12 -10.59
C MET A 250 -25.02 -3.00 -11.47
N THR A 251 -25.94 -2.18 -10.93
CA THR A 251 -26.54 -1.05 -11.65
C THR A 251 -25.50 -0.01 -12.07
N THR A 252 -24.57 0.32 -11.18
CA THR A 252 -23.48 1.25 -11.49
C THR A 252 -22.54 0.64 -12.52
N CYS A 253 -22.20 -0.63 -12.38
CA CYS A 253 -21.37 -1.35 -13.35
C CYS A 253 -21.99 -1.36 -14.75
N GLN A 254 -23.31 -1.51 -14.85
CA GLN A 254 -24.06 -1.48 -16.11
C GLN A 254 -24.20 -0.07 -16.68
N PHE A 255 -24.74 0.88 -15.91
CA PHE A 255 -25.15 2.17 -16.46
C PHE A 255 -24.05 3.22 -16.46
N LYS A 256 -23.15 3.19 -15.47
CA LYS A 256 -22.05 4.14 -15.41
C LYS A 256 -20.86 3.65 -16.23
N PHE A 257 -20.53 2.36 -16.21
CA PHE A 257 -19.29 1.84 -16.81
C PHE A 257 -19.51 0.94 -18.03
N ASP A 258 -20.75 0.54 -18.33
CA ASP A 258 -21.09 -0.45 -19.37
C ASP A 258 -20.21 -1.72 -19.34
N ASN A 259 -19.90 -2.18 -18.12
CA ASN A 259 -18.91 -3.25 -17.90
C ASN A 259 -19.50 -4.44 -17.15
N LEU A 260 -20.80 -4.70 -17.35
CA LEU A 260 -21.54 -5.73 -16.61
C LEU A 260 -20.97 -7.14 -16.86
N LEU A 261 -20.40 -7.40 -18.03
CA LEU A 261 -19.79 -8.68 -18.38
C LEU A 261 -18.68 -9.10 -17.40
N ASN A 262 -17.94 -8.13 -16.85
CA ASN A 262 -16.84 -8.34 -15.92
C ASN A 262 -17.26 -8.15 -14.45
N TYR A 263 -18.56 -8.15 -14.15
CA TYR A 263 -19.06 -8.00 -12.79
C TYR A 263 -18.74 -9.25 -11.95
N GLN A 264 -17.95 -9.06 -10.88
CA GLN A 264 -17.47 -10.14 -10.00
C GLN A 264 -18.34 -10.34 -8.73
N GLY A 265 -19.59 -9.90 -8.75
CA GLY A 265 -20.54 -10.09 -7.65
C GLY A 265 -21.67 -11.04 -8.01
N PHE A 266 -22.49 -11.40 -7.03
CA PHE A 266 -23.61 -12.34 -7.15
C PHE A 266 -24.92 -11.63 -6.80
N PRO A 267 -25.48 -10.79 -7.69
CA PRO A 267 -26.57 -9.89 -7.34
C PRO A 267 -27.87 -10.63 -6.98
N ASP A 268 -28.04 -11.84 -7.53
CA ASP A 268 -29.23 -12.68 -7.34
C ASP A 268 -29.07 -13.74 -6.26
N ILE A 269 -27.96 -13.75 -5.51
CA ILE A 269 -27.79 -14.74 -4.44
C ILE A 269 -28.96 -14.63 -3.44
N PRO A 270 -29.73 -15.71 -3.23
CA PRO A 270 -30.82 -15.71 -2.26
C PRO A 270 -30.28 -15.45 -0.85
N GLY A 271 -31.10 -14.84 -0.01
CA GLY A 271 -30.79 -14.73 1.42
C GLY A 271 -30.93 -16.09 2.11
N ASP A 272 -30.40 -16.18 3.34
CA ASP A 272 -30.46 -17.40 4.16
C ASP A 272 -31.92 -17.83 4.44
N ASP A 273 -32.84 -16.87 4.52
CA ASP A 273 -34.28 -17.07 4.69
C ASP A 273 -34.89 -17.96 3.59
N TRP A 274 -34.39 -17.85 2.37
CA TRP A 274 -34.87 -18.67 1.25
C TRP A 274 -34.60 -20.16 1.46
N THR A 275 -33.48 -20.52 2.09
CA THR A 275 -33.09 -21.92 2.27
C THR A 275 -33.98 -22.68 3.26
N ILE A 276 -34.67 -21.97 4.15
CA ILE A 276 -35.55 -22.54 5.18
C ILE A 276 -37.03 -22.31 4.90
N THR A 277 -37.38 -21.62 3.82
CA THR A 277 -38.77 -21.28 3.48
C THR A 277 -39.48 -22.53 2.95
N ASP A 278 -40.58 -22.91 3.61
CA ASP A 278 -41.50 -23.95 3.14
C ASP A 278 -42.28 -23.44 1.91
N PRO A 279 -42.14 -24.10 0.73
CA PRO A 279 -42.83 -23.68 -0.49
C PRO A 279 -44.36 -23.60 -0.33
N THR A 280 -44.96 -24.43 0.53
CA THR A 280 -46.41 -24.44 0.77
C THR A 280 -46.92 -23.17 1.47
N LYS A 281 -46.02 -22.44 2.12
CA LYS A 281 -46.29 -21.16 2.78
C LYS A 281 -45.95 -19.95 1.91
N SER A 282 -45.42 -20.18 0.70
CA SER A 282 -45.10 -19.09 -0.22
C SER A 282 -46.38 -18.50 -0.82
N PRO A 283 -46.57 -17.17 -0.78
CA PRO A 283 -47.74 -16.53 -1.38
C PRO A 283 -47.74 -16.58 -2.92
N ARG A 284 -46.60 -16.90 -3.55
CA ARG A 284 -46.44 -16.96 -5.02
C ARG A 284 -45.53 -18.13 -5.43
N LEU A 285 -45.97 -18.87 -6.46
CA LEU A 285 -45.29 -20.04 -7.03
C LEU A 285 -45.29 -20.02 -8.58
N ASP A 286 -45.54 -18.85 -9.17
CA ASP A 286 -45.69 -18.60 -10.60
C ASP A 286 -44.36 -18.44 -11.36
N GLY A 287 -43.24 -18.33 -10.64
CA GLY A 287 -41.91 -18.12 -11.20
C GLY A 287 -41.70 -16.66 -11.63
N GLY A 288 -40.60 -16.05 -11.19
CA GLY A 288 -40.31 -14.65 -11.49
C GLY A 288 -39.01 -14.15 -10.90
N SER A 289 -38.64 -12.93 -11.28
CA SER A 289 -37.49 -12.23 -10.71
C SER A 289 -37.71 -11.94 -9.23
N ARG A 290 -36.65 -12.03 -8.42
CA ARG A 290 -36.61 -11.55 -7.02
C ARG A 290 -36.13 -10.10 -6.90
N ARG A 291 -35.79 -9.48 -8.02
CA ARG A 291 -35.40 -8.07 -8.12
C ARG A 291 -36.62 -7.18 -8.24
#